data_AF-A0A9P6GZH9-F1
#
_entry.id   AF-A0A9P6GZH9-F1
#
_cell.length_a   1.000
_cell.length_b   1.000
_cell.length_c   1.000
_cell.angle_alpha   90.00
_cell.angle_beta   90.00
_cell.angle_gamma   90.00
#
_symmetry.space_group_name_H-M   'P 1'
#
loop_
_entity.id
_entity.type
_entity.pdbx_description
1 polymer ?
#
loop_
_entity_poly.entity_id
_entity_poly.type
_entity_poly.pdbx_seq_one_letter_code
_entity_poly.pdbx_strand_id
1 'polypeptide(L)'
;MMQKASIKLISYILTCYLGITEDCNSVPLESVKDMVTKEIIRRANELSKTKILGKNMIKAINEYFLSLINYYIGVLDLEPEIYNKIDDEVRLILVHNGIYLQPSCKERLYLPRDELGKDLVNVEHRSELMLVKLLDDFKKTRLVYKRRAAILKSQKEDKTHFWLIKKFCEKKYKIAGEVDVPVQQLKQ
;
A
#
# COMPACT_ATOMS: atom_id res chain seq x y z
N MET A 1 19.87 -25.22 49.69
CA MET A 1 18.83 -24.17 49.68
C MET A 1 19.54 -22.83 49.64
N MET A 2 19.68 -22.22 48.46
CA MET A 2 20.01 -20.80 48.20
C MET A 2 20.16 -20.58 46.68
N GLN A 3 19.35 -19.65 46.17
CA GLN A 3 19.52 -18.77 45.01
C GLN A 3 19.86 -19.35 43.63
N LYS A 4 18.84 -19.38 42.74
CA LYS A 4 18.89 -18.71 41.42
C LYS A 4 17.49 -18.22 41.04
N ALA A 5 17.04 -17.16 41.72
CA ALA A 5 16.05 -16.26 41.15
C ALA A 5 16.77 -15.29 40.20
N SER A 6 16.09 -14.91 39.12
CA SER A 6 16.43 -13.82 38.19
C SER A 6 17.39 -14.16 37.03
N ILE A 7 16.90 -14.92 36.04
CA ILE A 7 17.25 -14.61 34.65
C ILE A 7 16.25 -13.53 34.21
N LYS A 8 16.69 -12.29 34.31
CA LYS A 8 15.96 -11.07 33.96
C LYS A 8 15.43 -11.16 32.53
N LEU A 9 14.21 -10.65 32.35
CA LEU A 9 13.59 -10.31 31.08
C LEU A 9 14.62 -9.71 30.10
N ILE A 10 14.80 -10.37 28.95
CA ILE A 10 15.25 -9.66 27.75
C ILE A 10 14.07 -8.79 27.34
N SER A 11 14.04 -7.56 27.88
CA SER A 11 13.18 -6.51 27.38
C SER A 11 13.63 -6.21 25.96
N TYR A 12 12.89 -6.69 24.96
CA TYR A 12 13.02 -6.22 23.60
C TYR A 12 12.70 -4.73 23.59
N ILE A 13 13.71 -3.89 23.40
CA ILE A 13 13.52 -2.45 23.24
C ILE A 13 12.92 -2.25 21.85
N LEU A 14 11.60 -2.14 21.79
CA LEU A 14 10.89 -1.68 20.60
C LEU A 14 11.20 -0.19 20.41
N THR A 15 11.59 0.19 19.20
CA THR A 15 11.87 1.59 18.89
C THR A 15 10.88 2.11 17.86
N CYS A 16 10.47 3.36 18.00
CA CYS A 16 9.58 4.02 17.03
C CYS A 16 10.40 5.02 16.23
N TYR A 17 10.55 4.77 14.93
CA TYR A 17 11.24 5.66 14.01
C TYR A 17 10.29 6.12 12.90
N LEU A 18 10.12 7.44 12.74
CA LEU A 18 9.20 8.04 11.77
C LEU A 18 7.77 7.43 11.81
N GLY A 19 7.28 7.05 12.99
CA GLY A 19 5.95 6.44 13.15
C GLY A 19 5.87 4.97 12.72
N ILE A 20 7.01 4.29 12.55
CA ILE A 20 7.11 2.84 12.32
C ILE A 20 7.76 2.22 13.56
N THR A 21 7.11 1.19 14.10
CA THR A 21 7.68 0.42 15.21
C THR A 21 8.58 -0.66 14.64
N GLU A 22 9.84 -0.63 15.04
CA GLU A 22 10.88 -1.53 14.58
C GLU A 22 11.40 -2.39 15.75
N ASP A 23 11.88 -3.59 15.40
CA ASP A 23 12.62 -4.44 16.31
C ASP A 23 14.03 -3.89 16.56
N CYS A 24 14.82 -4.60 17.38
CA CYS A 24 16.20 -4.21 17.66
C CYS A 24 17.15 -4.32 16.45
N ASN A 25 16.71 -4.93 15.35
CA ASN A 25 17.44 -5.06 14.09
C ASN A 25 16.98 -4.02 13.06
N SER A 26 16.15 -3.04 13.46
CA SER A 26 15.55 -2.04 12.57
C SER A 26 14.65 -2.66 11.49
N VAL A 27 14.04 -3.80 11.78
CA VAL A 27 13.03 -4.43 10.92
C VAL A 27 11.64 -4.02 11.41
N PRO A 28 10.78 -3.48 10.52
CA PRO A 28 9.40 -3.16 10.87
C PRO A 28 8.65 -4.38 11.40
N LEU A 29 7.95 -4.21 12.53
CA LEU A 29 7.17 -5.30 13.11
C LEU A 29 5.94 -5.62 12.26
N GLU A 30 5.58 -6.90 12.13
CA GLU A 30 4.41 -7.32 11.34
C GLU A 30 3.11 -6.66 11.83
N SER A 31 3.02 -6.35 13.13
CA SER A 31 1.88 -5.64 13.72
C SER A 31 1.67 -4.23 13.14
N VAL A 32 2.71 -3.60 12.57
CA VAL A 32 2.60 -2.30 11.91
C VAL A 32 1.77 -2.43 10.63
N LYS A 33 1.90 -3.53 9.88
CA LYS A 33 1.11 -3.77 8.66
C LYS A 33 -0.38 -3.90 9.00
N ASP A 34 -0.69 -4.62 10.08
CA ASP A 34 -2.05 -4.74 10.59
C ASP A 34 -2.59 -3.39 11.09
N MET A 35 -1.76 -2.60 11.77
CA MET A 35 -2.14 -1.26 12.23
C MET A 35 -2.51 -0.36 11.04
N VAL A 36 -1.68 -0.33 9.99
CA VAL A 36 -1.92 0.48 8.79
C VAL A 36 -3.24 0.07 8.12
N THR A 37 -3.47 -1.24 7.98
CA THR A 37 -4.71 -1.78 7.40
C THR A 37 -5.94 -1.39 8.23
N LYS A 38 -5.86 -1.54 9.55
CA LYS A 38 -6.96 -1.14 10.47
C LYS A 38 -7.22 0.36 10.44
N GLU A 39 -6.18 1.16 10.40
CA GLU A 39 -6.29 2.62 10.37
C GLU A 39 -6.97 3.09 9.08
N ILE A 40 -6.60 2.51 7.93
CA ILE A 40 -7.27 2.73 6.65
C ILE A 40 -8.77 2.44 6.74
N ILE A 41 -9.14 1.27 7.30
CA ILE A 41 -10.53 0.83 7.44
C ILE A 41 -11.29 1.78 8.38
N ARG A 42 -10.67 2.15 9.51
CA ARG A 42 -11.21 3.12 10.47
C ARG A 42 -11.54 4.44 9.80
N ARG A 43 -10.58 4.99 9.04
CA ARG A 43 -10.71 6.25 8.31
C ARG A 43 -11.83 6.19 7.26
N ALA A 44 -11.90 5.11 6.49
CA ALA A 44 -12.96 4.91 5.50
C ALA A 44 -14.35 4.85 6.17
N ASN A 45 -14.46 4.15 7.30
CA ASN A 45 -15.70 4.03 8.06
C ASN A 45 -16.15 5.38 8.65
N GLU A 46 -15.21 6.14 9.24
CA GLU A 46 -15.51 7.47 9.79
C GLU A 46 -15.99 8.45 8.72
N LEU A 47 -15.30 8.50 7.57
CA LEU A 47 -15.72 9.34 6.44
C LEU A 47 -17.09 8.92 5.90
N SER A 48 -17.35 7.62 5.80
CA SER A 48 -18.60 7.10 5.25
C SER A 48 -19.84 7.41 6.09
N LYS A 49 -19.65 7.70 7.40
CA LYS A 49 -20.73 8.12 8.31
C LYS A 49 -21.07 9.61 8.24
N THR A 50 -20.22 10.41 7.59
CA THR A 50 -20.43 11.86 7.49
C THR A 50 -21.54 12.20 6.50
N LYS A 51 -22.23 13.33 6.70
CA LYS A 51 -23.26 13.84 5.78
C LYS A 51 -22.66 14.63 4.61
N ILE A 52 -21.67 14.05 3.94
CA ILE A 52 -21.01 14.67 2.79
C ILE A 52 -21.63 14.13 1.49
N LEU A 53 -21.76 14.98 0.47
CA LEU A 53 -22.22 14.57 -0.85
C LEU A 53 -21.33 13.46 -1.43
N GLY A 54 -21.92 12.43 -2.06
CA GLY A 54 -21.19 11.25 -2.55
C GLY A 54 -19.97 11.56 -3.46
N LYS A 55 -20.01 12.63 -4.26
CA LYS A 55 -18.84 13.09 -5.04
C LYS A 55 -17.68 13.51 -4.15
N ASN A 56 -17.97 14.37 -3.18
CA ASN A 56 -16.97 14.92 -2.26
C ASN A 56 -16.48 13.85 -1.27
N MET A 57 -17.34 12.89 -0.93
CA MET A 57 -16.96 11.77 -0.07
C MET A 57 -15.95 10.84 -0.74
N ILE A 58 -16.14 10.46 -2.01
CA ILE A 58 -15.14 9.65 -2.73
C ILE A 58 -13.81 10.41 -2.84
N LYS A 59 -13.87 11.72 -3.14
CA LYS A 59 -12.67 12.56 -3.16
C LYS A 59 -11.95 12.60 -1.80
N ALA A 60 -12.70 12.80 -0.72
CA ALA A 60 -12.15 12.81 0.64
C ALA A 60 -11.54 11.46 1.04
N ILE A 61 -12.20 10.35 0.66
CA ILE A 61 -11.68 9.01 0.85
C ILE A 61 -10.36 8.88 0.10
N ASN A 62 -10.31 9.21 -1.19
CA ASN A 62 -9.07 9.15 -1.98
C ASN A 62 -7.95 9.94 -1.31
N GLU A 63 -8.18 11.19 -0.94
CA GLU A 63 -7.14 12.04 -0.32
C GLU A 63 -6.67 11.48 1.02
N TYR A 64 -7.60 11.09 1.89
CA TYR A 64 -7.29 10.64 3.25
C TYR A 64 -6.64 9.26 3.26
N PHE A 65 -7.11 8.35 2.41
CA PHE A 65 -6.58 7.02 2.23
C PHE A 65 -5.21 7.02 1.54
N LEU A 66 -5.08 7.76 0.42
CA LEU A 66 -3.83 7.82 -0.34
C LEU A 66 -2.70 8.43 0.47
N SER A 67 -2.99 9.37 1.37
CA SER A 67 -1.96 9.93 2.25
C SER A 67 -1.23 8.86 3.07
N LEU A 68 -1.97 7.85 3.56
CA LEU A 68 -1.46 6.73 4.33
C LEU A 68 -0.70 5.75 3.43
N ILE A 69 -1.36 5.30 2.37
CA ILE A 69 -0.79 4.31 1.47
C ILE A 69 0.47 4.83 0.79
N ASN A 70 0.48 6.08 0.34
CA ASN A 70 1.66 6.66 -0.30
C ASN A 70 2.87 6.71 0.63
N TYR A 71 2.67 6.84 1.94
CA TYR A 71 3.74 6.86 2.92
C TYR A 71 4.35 5.47 3.13
N TYR A 72 3.49 4.46 3.28
CA TYR A 72 3.94 3.10 3.61
C TYR A 72 4.38 2.28 2.39
N ILE A 73 3.91 2.61 1.17
CA ILE A 73 4.37 1.96 -0.06
C ILE A 73 5.88 2.16 -0.22
N GLY A 74 6.60 1.05 -0.37
CA GLY A 74 8.06 1.05 -0.58
C GLY A 74 8.87 1.18 0.70
N VAL A 75 8.21 1.40 1.85
CA VAL A 75 8.83 1.33 3.18
C VAL A 75 8.53 0.00 3.84
N LEU A 76 7.26 -0.43 3.80
CA LEU A 76 6.85 -1.76 4.23
C LEU A 76 6.80 -2.70 3.04
N ASP A 77 7.33 -3.92 3.23
CA ASP A 77 7.15 -5.00 2.26
C ASP A 77 5.76 -5.62 2.46
N LEU A 78 4.80 -5.14 1.66
CA LEU A 78 3.41 -5.59 1.66
C LEU A 78 3.16 -6.45 0.43
N GLU A 79 2.59 -7.63 0.66
CA GLU A 79 2.18 -8.53 -0.42
C GLU A 79 0.95 -7.99 -1.18
N PRO A 80 0.82 -8.29 -2.48
CA PRO A 80 -0.31 -7.87 -3.33
C PRO A 80 -1.69 -8.17 -2.75
N GLU A 81 -1.83 -9.30 -2.07
CA GLU A 81 -3.08 -9.76 -1.46
C GLU A 81 -3.56 -8.81 -0.37
N ILE A 82 -2.66 -8.09 0.31
CA ILE A 82 -3.02 -7.12 1.34
C ILE A 82 -3.72 -5.92 0.71
N TYR A 83 -3.20 -5.40 -0.41
CA TYR A 83 -3.83 -4.28 -1.13
C TYR A 83 -5.22 -4.66 -1.64
N ASN A 84 -5.38 -5.87 -2.19
CA ASN A 84 -6.68 -6.39 -2.61
C ASN A 84 -7.70 -6.45 -1.46
N LYS A 85 -7.28 -6.97 -0.30
CA LYS A 85 -8.13 -7.02 0.89
C LYS A 85 -8.56 -5.62 1.33
N ILE A 86 -7.65 -4.66 1.32
CA ILE A 86 -7.97 -3.26 1.65
C ILE A 86 -9.04 -2.72 0.70
N ASP A 87 -8.88 -2.94 -0.61
CA ASP A 87 -9.83 -2.50 -1.63
C ASP A 87 -11.22 -3.13 -1.42
N ASP A 88 -11.26 -4.42 -1.09
CA ASP A 88 -12.51 -5.15 -0.83
C ASP A 88 -13.21 -4.64 0.44
N GLU A 89 -12.48 -4.44 1.54
CA GLU A 89 -13.02 -3.89 2.80
C GLU A 89 -13.56 -2.47 2.63
N VAL A 90 -12.82 -1.60 1.93
CA VAL A 90 -13.29 -0.23 1.63
C VAL A 90 -14.57 -0.29 0.80
N ARG A 91 -14.65 -1.19 -0.19
CA ARG A 91 -15.87 -1.38 -0.99
C ARG A 91 -17.05 -1.85 -0.14
N LEU A 92 -16.83 -2.79 0.78
CA LEU A 92 -17.86 -3.26 1.70
C LEU A 92 -18.39 -2.14 2.60
N ILE A 93 -17.50 -1.27 3.10
CA ILE A 93 -17.89 -0.09 3.89
C ILE A 93 -18.77 0.86 3.06
N LEU A 94 -18.40 1.11 1.80
CA LEU A 94 -19.18 1.98 0.91
C LEU A 94 -20.56 1.39 0.59
N VAL A 95 -20.65 0.07 0.44
CA VAL A 95 -21.93 -0.63 0.26
C VAL A 95 -22.80 -0.56 1.50
N HIS A 96 -22.21 -0.85 2.66
CA HIS A 96 -22.93 -0.87 3.93
C HIS A 96 -23.53 0.50 4.28
N ASN A 97 -22.81 1.58 3.99
CA ASN A 97 -23.28 2.95 4.23
C ASN A 97 -24.17 3.50 3.10
N GLY A 98 -24.54 2.69 2.10
CA GLY A 98 -25.45 3.09 1.01
C GLY A 98 -24.85 4.10 0.01
N ILE A 99 -23.53 4.26 0.01
CA ILE A 99 -22.80 5.19 -0.88
C ILE A 99 -22.67 4.58 -2.28
N TYR A 100 -22.44 3.27 -2.30
CA TYR A 100 -22.33 2.46 -3.50
C TYR A 100 -23.35 1.32 -3.42
N LEU A 101 -24.06 1.05 -4.51
CA LEU A 101 -25.06 -0.01 -4.53
C LEU A 101 -24.45 -1.28 -5.13
N GLN A 102 -24.60 -2.42 -4.45
CA GLN A 102 -24.08 -3.72 -4.86
C GLN A 102 -24.40 -4.17 -6.31
N PRO A 103 -25.56 -3.86 -6.93
CA PRO A 103 -25.80 -4.17 -8.35
C PRO A 103 -24.94 -3.34 -9.33
N SER A 104 -24.11 -2.41 -8.84
CA SER A 104 -23.25 -1.57 -9.69
C SER A 104 -21.99 -2.34 -10.14
N CYS A 105 -21.52 -2.06 -11.35
CA CYS A 105 -20.30 -2.64 -11.92
C CYS A 105 -19.05 -2.24 -11.13
N LYS A 106 -18.22 -3.21 -10.75
CA LYS A 106 -16.97 -3.00 -9.97
C LYS A 106 -16.02 -2.06 -10.71
N GLU A 107 -15.91 -2.20 -12.01
CA GLU A 107 -15.02 -1.43 -12.89
C GLU A 107 -15.40 0.05 -12.86
N ARG A 108 -16.70 0.34 -12.89
CA ARG A 108 -17.22 1.71 -12.87
C ARG A 108 -16.88 2.46 -11.58
N LEU A 109 -16.69 1.75 -10.48
CA LEU A 109 -16.29 2.37 -9.21
C LEU A 109 -14.93 3.06 -9.34
N TYR A 110 -14.00 2.41 -10.04
CA TYR A 110 -12.64 2.89 -10.21
C TYR A 110 -12.48 3.82 -11.42
N LEU A 111 -13.39 3.77 -12.39
CA LEU A 111 -13.42 4.62 -13.58
C LEU A 111 -13.46 6.13 -13.25
N PRO A 112 -12.72 7.00 -13.97
CA PRO A 112 -12.77 8.44 -13.75
C PRO A 112 -14.18 9.01 -13.93
N ARG A 113 -14.46 10.12 -13.26
CA ARG A 113 -15.78 10.80 -13.36
C ARG A 113 -16.07 11.29 -14.76
N ASP A 114 -15.06 11.75 -15.48
CA ASP A 114 -15.17 12.24 -16.85
C ASP A 114 -15.58 11.12 -17.82
N GLU A 115 -15.28 9.87 -17.46
CA GLU A 115 -15.65 8.66 -18.19
C GLU A 115 -16.91 8.00 -17.59
N LEU A 116 -17.78 8.76 -16.91
CA LEU A 116 -19.04 8.31 -16.28
C LEU A 116 -18.86 7.35 -15.09
N GLY A 117 -17.65 7.26 -14.55
CA GLY A 117 -17.29 6.47 -13.38
C GLY A 117 -17.57 7.16 -12.04
N LYS A 118 -16.99 6.59 -10.97
CA LYS A 118 -17.10 7.15 -9.61
C LYS A 118 -15.79 7.74 -9.08
N ASP A 119 -14.67 7.45 -9.73
CA ASP A 119 -13.33 7.96 -9.47
C ASP A 119 -12.82 7.59 -8.07
N LEU A 120 -13.12 6.38 -7.60
CA LEU A 120 -12.43 5.82 -6.44
C LEU A 120 -11.04 5.33 -6.90
N VAL A 121 -10.00 5.58 -6.12
CA VAL A 121 -8.66 5.10 -6.48
C VAL A 121 -8.50 3.63 -6.06
N ASN A 122 -8.15 2.78 -7.03
CA ASN A 122 -7.79 1.39 -6.77
C ASN A 122 -6.41 1.34 -6.09
N VAL A 123 -6.36 0.71 -4.92
CA VAL A 123 -5.18 0.67 -4.05
C VAL A 123 -4.11 -0.22 -4.65
N GLU A 124 -4.52 -1.40 -5.11
CA GLU A 124 -3.65 -2.40 -5.70
C GLU A 124 -2.95 -1.82 -6.94
N HIS A 125 -3.71 -1.22 -7.85
CA HIS A 125 -3.15 -0.62 -9.04
C HIS A 125 -2.24 0.58 -8.72
N ARG A 126 -2.60 1.38 -7.71
CA ARG A 126 -1.80 2.51 -7.26
C ARG A 126 -0.47 2.06 -6.66
N SER A 127 -0.46 0.99 -5.87
CA SER A 127 0.76 0.49 -5.23
C SER A 127 1.72 -0.07 -6.27
N GLU A 128 1.23 -0.84 -7.24
CA GLU A 128 2.03 -1.34 -8.36
C GLU A 128 2.71 -0.20 -9.13
N LEU A 129 1.94 0.82 -9.52
CA LEU A 129 2.44 2.01 -10.19
C LEU A 129 3.56 2.72 -9.41
N MET A 130 3.38 2.85 -8.10
CA MET A 130 4.36 3.51 -7.24
C MET A 130 5.64 2.68 -7.08
N LEU A 131 5.51 1.36 -6.90
CA LEU A 131 6.64 0.44 -6.78
C LEU A 131 7.45 0.36 -8.08
N VAL A 132 6.79 0.31 -9.24
CA VAL A 132 7.48 0.34 -10.55
C VAL A 132 8.29 1.62 -10.72
N LYS A 133 7.69 2.78 -10.47
CA LYS A 133 8.38 4.08 -10.54
C LYS A 133 9.57 4.15 -9.58
N LEU A 134 9.37 3.72 -8.33
CA LEU A 134 10.40 3.70 -7.31
C LEU A 134 11.59 2.81 -7.74
N LEU A 135 11.30 1.64 -8.31
CA LEU A 135 12.33 0.73 -8.81
C LEU A 135 13.12 1.35 -9.96
N ASP A 136 12.44 2.05 -10.88
CA ASP A 136 13.10 2.71 -12.01
C ASP A 136 13.97 3.88 -11.57
N ASP A 137 13.49 4.69 -10.62
CA ASP A 137 14.28 5.77 -10.04
C ASP A 137 15.52 5.23 -9.32
N PHE A 138 15.39 4.12 -8.60
CA PHE A 138 16.51 3.46 -7.93
C PHE A 138 17.52 2.93 -8.95
N LYS A 139 17.07 2.31 -10.05
CA LYS A 139 17.94 1.82 -11.12
C LYS A 139 18.69 2.95 -11.82
N LYS A 140 18.01 4.06 -12.14
CA LYS A 140 18.60 5.23 -12.82
C LYS A 140 19.70 5.87 -11.96
N THR A 141 19.47 5.96 -10.65
CA THR A 141 20.32 6.74 -9.74
C THR A 141 21.28 5.88 -8.89
N ARG A 142 21.31 4.55 -9.10
CA ARG A 142 22.15 3.62 -8.32
C ARG A 142 23.64 3.95 -8.36
N LEU A 143 24.12 4.52 -9.48
CA LEU A 143 25.54 4.87 -9.65
C LEU A 143 25.90 6.12 -8.84
N VAL A 144 24.94 7.01 -8.61
CA VAL A 144 25.11 8.25 -7.84
C VAL A 144 25.00 7.96 -6.34
N TYR A 145 23.95 7.24 -5.93
CA TYR A 145 23.67 6.98 -4.53
C TYR A 145 24.02 5.55 -4.14
N LYS A 146 25.18 5.37 -3.49
CA LYS A 146 25.66 4.07 -2.98
C LYS A 146 24.61 3.32 -2.13
N ARG A 147 23.83 4.06 -1.32
CA ARG A 147 22.73 3.49 -0.51
C ARG A 147 21.67 2.84 -1.38
N ARG A 148 21.25 3.46 -2.50
CA ARG A 148 20.25 2.88 -3.41
C ARG A 148 20.76 1.59 -4.07
N ALA A 149 22.04 1.53 -4.43
CA ALA A 149 22.65 0.31 -4.95
C ALA A 149 22.66 -0.82 -3.90
N ALA A 150 22.97 -0.51 -2.63
CA ALA A 150 22.94 -1.48 -1.54
C ALA A 150 21.51 -2.01 -1.27
N ILE A 151 20.52 -1.11 -1.23
CA ILE A 151 19.11 -1.49 -1.06
C ILE A 151 18.67 -2.42 -2.20
N LEU A 152 18.94 -2.08 -3.46
CA LEU A 152 18.59 -2.93 -4.60
C LEU A 152 19.23 -4.33 -4.51
N LYS A 153 20.45 -4.42 -3.98
CA LYS A 153 21.14 -5.70 -3.78
C LYS A 153 20.42 -6.56 -2.73
N SER A 154 20.12 -6.01 -1.56
CA SER A 154 19.36 -6.70 -0.50
C SER A 154 17.99 -7.14 -1.01
N GLN A 155 17.22 -6.24 -1.63
CA GLN A 155 15.88 -6.55 -2.15
C GLN A 155 15.90 -7.65 -3.23
N LYS A 156 16.98 -7.73 -4.02
CA LYS A 156 17.20 -8.81 -5.00
C LYS A 156 17.51 -10.15 -4.32
N GLU A 157 18.30 -10.15 -3.26
CA GLU A 157 18.65 -11.34 -2.49
C GLU A 157 17.43 -11.91 -1.76
N ASP A 158 16.65 -11.02 -1.14
CA ASP A 158 15.43 -11.34 -0.39
C ASP A 158 14.24 -11.68 -1.30
N LYS A 159 14.35 -11.39 -2.62
CA LYS A 159 13.30 -11.61 -3.64
C LYS A 159 11.96 -10.96 -3.26
N THR A 160 12.01 -9.78 -2.66
CA THR A 160 10.82 -9.04 -2.22
C THR A 160 9.88 -8.73 -3.38
N HIS A 161 8.62 -8.44 -3.04
CA HIS A 161 7.64 -8.02 -4.03
C HIS A 161 8.10 -6.78 -4.80
N PHE A 162 8.74 -5.82 -4.12
CA PHE A 162 9.34 -4.64 -4.73
C PHE A 162 10.33 -4.97 -5.86
N TRP A 163 11.21 -5.95 -5.67
CA TRP A 163 12.17 -6.34 -6.71
C TRP A 163 11.49 -7.04 -7.90
N LEU A 164 10.47 -7.85 -7.62
CA LEU A 164 9.75 -8.64 -8.62
C LEU A 164 8.61 -7.88 -9.32
N ILE A 165 8.32 -6.64 -8.90
CA ILE A 165 7.13 -5.89 -9.32
C ILE A 165 6.94 -5.82 -10.84
N LYS A 166 8.01 -5.57 -11.61
CA LYS A 166 7.90 -5.50 -13.08
C LYS A 166 7.42 -6.82 -13.69
N LYS A 167 8.02 -7.94 -13.26
CA LYS A 167 7.61 -9.27 -13.71
C LYS A 167 6.20 -9.62 -13.25
N PHE A 168 5.83 -9.19 -12.04
CA PHE A 168 4.49 -9.36 -11.51
C PHE A 168 3.45 -8.63 -12.38
N CYS A 169 3.67 -7.35 -12.69
CA CYS A 169 2.79 -6.56 -13.55
C CYS A 169 2.72 -7.13 -14.98
N GLU A 170 3.85 -7.50 -15.58
CA GLU A 170 3.89 -8.15 -16.91
C GLU A 170 3.00 -9.40 -16.96
N LYS A 171 3.10 -10.26 -15.94
CA LYS A 171 2.28 -11.47 -15.82
C LYS A 171 0.81 -11.16 -15.59
N LYS A 172 0.50 -10.22 -14.70
CA LYS A 172 -0.87 -9.86 -14.32
C LYS A 172 -1.64 -9.24 -15.49
N TYR A 173 -1.02 -8.28 -16.17
CA TYR A 173 -1.65 -7.54 -17.27
C TYR A 173 -1.43 -8.17 -18.64
N LYS A 174 -0.68 -9.29 -18.72
CA LYS A 174 -0.33 -9.97 -19.97
C LYS A 174 0.36 -9.03 -20.99
N ILE A 175 1.15 -8.08 -20.49
CA ILE A 175 1.88 -7.12 -21.31
C ILE A 175 3.22 -7.77 -21.67
N ALA A 176 3.50 -7.92 -22.96
CA ALA A 176 4.80 -8.36 -23.47
C ALA A 176 5.65 -7.13 -23.83
N GLY A 177 6.75 -6.90 -23.10
CA GLY A 177 7.71 -5.81 -23.38
C GLY A 177 7.78 -4.74 -22.30
N GLU A 178 8.91 -4.03 -22.24
CA GLU A 178 9.22 -3.03 -21.21
C GLU A 178 8.03 -2.11 -20.95
N VAL A 179 7.60 -2.06 -19.69
CA VAL A 179 6.62 -1.10 -19.18
C VAL A 179 7.26 0.29 -19.22
N ASP A 180 7.38 0.85 -20.43
CA ASP A 180 7.60 2.27 -20.67
C ASP A 180 6.22 2.90 -20.86
N VAL A 181 5.33 2.64 -19.90
CA VAL A 181 3.98 3.19 -19.95
C VAL A 181 4.10 4.63 -19.47
N PRO A 182 3.76 5.63 -20.31
CA PRO A 182 3.60 6.98 -19.81
C PRO A 182 2.63 6.89 -18.64
N VAL A 183 2.97 7.56 -17.54
CA VAL A 183 2.27 7.55 -16.25
C VAL A 183 0.75 7.82 -16.31
N GLN A 184 0.22 8.11 -17.51
CA GLN A 184 -1.15 8.43 -17.86
C GLN A 184 -1.90 7.32 -18.63
N GLN A 185 -1.27 6.20 -19.00
CA GLN A 185 -1.87 5.18 -19.89
C GLN A 185 -2.09 3.80 -19.26
N LEU A 186 -1.80 3.58 -17.98
CA LEU A 186 -2.46 2.49 -17.27
C LEU A 186 -3.91 2.90 -16.95
N LYS A 187 -4.74 2.93 -17.98
CA LYS A 187 -6.19 3.01 -17.83
C LYS A 187 -6.71 1.59 -17.62
N GLN A 188 -6.87 1.26 -16.34
CA GLN A 188 -7.76 0.25 -15.73
C GLN A 188 -7.61 -1.20 -16.18
#